data_AF-A0A195EM09-F1
#
_entry.id   AF-A0A195EM09-F1
#
_cell.length_a   1.000
_cell.length_b   1.000
_cell.length_c   1.000
_cell.angle_alpha   90.00
_cell.angle_beta   90.00
_cell.angle_gamma   90.00
#
_symmetry.space_group_name_H-M   'P 1'
#
loop_
_entity.id
_entity.type
_entity.pdbx_description
1 polymer ?
#
loop_
_entity_poly.entity_id
_entity_poly.type
_entity_poly.pdbx_seq_one_letter_code
_entity_poly.pdbx_strand_id
1 'polypeptide(L)'
;MGGTVYFSWPDPNAPPNWQFLGYISNSKPSAIFKISNLKKNHEFVNSNLGIFGVGKISHFAQIGVSVDPLTVIEQQIATIAATTTSSSMEFVQKMLTSFVNYVTSFTVTQAQMTPNPTENFVPLSTLQSWYETFERRLQQNPNFWKS
;
A
#
# COMPACT_ATOMS: atom_id res chain seq x y z
N MET A 1 -17.13 23.65 -0.94
CA MET A 1 -17.54 22.30 -0.54
C MET A 1 -17.05 21.30 -1.57
N GLY A 2 -16.76 20.07 -1.15
CA GLY A 2 -16.47 18.93 -2.01
C GLY A 2 -17.18 17.68 -1.47
N GLY A 3 -17.21 16.62 -2.28
CA GLY A 3 -17.74 15.32 -1.87
C GLY A 3 -16.59 14.39 -1.49
N THR A 4 -16.55 13.92 -0.25
CA THR A 4 -15.67 12.83 0.19
C THR A 4 -16.34 11.50 -0.14
N VAL A 5 -15.61 10.61 -0.81
CA VAL A 5 -16.15 9.34 -1.31
C VAL A 5 -15.62 8.20 -0.46
N TYR A 6 -16.53 7.35 0.01
CA TYR A 6 -16.25 6.19 0.84
C TYR A 6 -16.84 4.92 0.24
N PHE A 7 -16.28 3.78 0.61
CA PHE A 7 -16.77 2.46 0.23
C PHE A 7 -16.83 1.52 1.44
N SER A 8 -17.86 0.68 1.47
CA SER A 8 -18.01 -0.40 2.44
C SER A 8 -18.28 -1.71 1.71
N TRP A 9 -17.55 -2.76 2.09
CA TRP A 9 -17.89 -4.12 1.70
C TRP A 9 -19.16 -4.59 2.44
N PRO A 10 -19.98 -5.47 1.85
CA PRO A 10 -21.07 -6.11 2.55
C PRO A 10 -20.53 -7.06 3.61
N ASP A 11 -21.19 -7.09 4.75
CA ASP A 11 -20.88 -8.00 5.84
C ASP A 11 -22.19 -8.48 6.47
N PRO A 12 -22.44 -9.80 6.55
CA PRO A 12 -23.67 -10.33 7.13
C PRO A 12 -23.72 -10.21 8.66
N ASN A 13 -22.58 -9.98 9.33
CA ASN A 13 -22.47 -10.03 10.78
C ASN A 13 -22.15 -8.67 11.41
N ALA A 14 -21.77 -7.69 10.60
CA ALA A 14 -21.35 -6.37 11.08
C ALA A 14 -22.02 -5.24 10.28
N PRO A 15 -22.25 -4.08 10.93
CA PRO A 15 -22.67 -2.87 10.22
C PRO A 15 -21.58 -2.40 9.23
N PRO A 16 -21.94 -1.57 8.23
CA PRO A 16 -21.00 -1.05 7.23
C PRO A 16 -19.76 -0.40 7.85
N ASN A 17 -18.59 -0.75 7.32
CA ASN A 17 -17.31 -0.16 7.72
C ASN A 17 -16.73 0.64 6.55
N TRP A 18 -16.63 1.96 6.72
CA TRP A 18 -16.38 2.90 5.63
C TRP A 18 -14.90 3.20 5.45
N GLN A 19 -14.38 2.87 4.27
CA GLN A 19 -13.03 3.23 3.83
C GLN A 19 -13.08 4.44 2.92
N PHE A 20 -12.26 5.44 3.22
CA PHE A 20 -12.08 6.60 2.36
C PHE A 20 -11.40 6.19 1.05
N LEU A 21 -12.00 6.57 -0.08
CA LEU A 21 -11.44 6.35 -1.41
C LEU A 21 -10.76 7.61 -1.97
N GLY A 22 -11.36 8.78 -1.72
CA GLY A 22 -10.91 10.04 -2.28
C GLY A 22 -11.98 11.11 -2.22
N TYR A 23 -11.89 12.09 -3.11
CA TYR A 23 -12.84 13.20 -3.16
C TYR A 23 -13.16 13.63 -4.60
N ILE A 24 -14.28 14.32 -4.73
CA ILE A 24 -14.71 15.05 -5.92
C ILE A 24 -15.04 16.50 -5.53
N SER A 25 -14.90 17.43 -6.47
CA SER A 25 -15.19 18.85 -6.26
C SER A 25 -15.61 19.49 -7.57
N ASN A 26 -16.02 20.77 -7.55
CA ASN A 26 -16.33 21.49 -8.79
C ASN A 26 -15.10 21.62 -9.71
N SER A 27 -13.87 21.66 -9.17
CA SER A 27 -12.65 21.68 -9.96
C SER A 27 -12.24 20.29 -10.48
N LYS A 28 -12.68 19.22 -9.81
CA LYS A 28 -12.46 17.82 -10.21
C LYS A 28 -13.77 17.04 -10.04
N PRO A 29 -14.70 17.11 -11.01
CA PRO A 29 -16.06 16.62 -10.83
C PRO A 29 -16.18 15.10 -10.89
N SER A 30 -15.11 14.38 -11.27
CA SER A 30 -15.11 12.92 -11.37
C SER A 30 -13.78 12.30 -10.92
N ALA A 31 -13.85 11.04 -10.49
CA ALA A 31 -12.71 10.23 -10.09
C ALA A 31 -12.99 8.74 -10.32
N ILE A 32 -11.94 7.95 -10.52
CA ILE A 32 -12.01 6.50 -10.68
C ILE A 32 -11.25 5.86 -9.52
N PHE A 33 -11.86 4.87 -8.87
CA PHE A 33 -11.28 4.17 -7.72
C PHE A 33 -11.25 2.66 -7.97
N LYS A 34 -10.09 2.03 -7.77
CA LYS A 34 -9.95 0.57 -7.83
C LYS A 34 -10.29 -0.03 -6.47
N ILE A 35 -11.34 -0.84 -6.41
CA ILE A 35 -11.84 -1.41 -5.14
C ILE A 35 -11.30 -2.80 -4.80
N SER A 36 -10.66 -3.49 -5.76
CA SER A 36 -10.27 -4.91 -5.60
C SER A 36 -9.30 -5.20 -4.44
N ASN A 37 -8.54 -4.18 -4.03
CA ASN A 37 -7.49 -4.30 -3.01
C ASN A 37 -7.87 -3.59 -1.70
N LEU A 38 -9.14 -3.19 -1.55
CA LEU A 38 -9.62 -2.56 -0.32
C LEU A 38 -9.71 -3.61 0.79
N LYS A 39 -9.34 -3.20 2.00
CA LYS A 39 -9.37 -4.06 3.17
C LYS A 39 -10.80 -4.51 3.44
N LYS A 40 -11.01 -5.75 3.85
CA LYS A 40 -12.34 -6.22 4.30
C LYS A 40 -12.65 -5.65 5.68
N ASN A 41 -13.93 -5.61 6.04
CA ASN A 41 -14.40 -4.95 7.27
C ASN A 41 -13.70 -5.44 8.55
N HIS A 42 -13.23 -6.69 8.58
CA HIS A 42 -12.52 -7.31 9.70
C HIS A 42 -11.01 -6.95 9.77
N GLU A 43 -10.45 -6.38 8.70
CA GLU A 43 -9.00 -6.13 8.56
C GLU A 43 -8.57 -4.73 9.03
N PHE A 44 -9.52 -3.89 9.45
CA PHE A 44 -9.21 -2.54 9.93
C PHE A 44 -10.23 -2.04 10.95
N VAL A 45 -9.74 -1.31 11.95
CA VAL A 45 -10.56 -0.64 12.95
C VAL A 45 -11.17 0.62 12.32
N ASN A 46 -12.50 0.73 12.42
CA ASN A 46 -13.24 1.85 11.85
C ASN A 46 -12.84 3.17 12.54
N SER A 47 -12.13 4.03 11.82
CA SER A 47 -11.74 5.37 12.29
C SER A 47 -12.81 6.42 12.03
N ASN A 48 -13.82 6.10 11.21
CA ASN A 48 -14.87 6.99 10.70
C ASN A 48 -16.25 6.62 11.28
N LEU A 49 -16.28 6.19 12.54
CA LEU A 49 -17.52 5.81 13.23
C LEU A 49 -18.53 6.96 13.17
N GLY A 50 -19.63 6.75 12.44
CA GLY A 50 -20.76 7.66 12.43
C GLY A 50 -20.84 8.68 11.29
N ILE A 51 -19.93 8.68 10.31
CA ILE A 51 -20.03 9.59 9.14
C ILE A 51 -21.39 9.47 8.44
N PHE A 52 -21.89 8.24 8.29
CA PHE A 52 -23.20 7.96 7.70
C PHE A 52 -24.21 7.44 8.76
N GLY A 53 -23.95 7.72 10.04
CA GLY A 53 -24.71 7.16 11.17
C GLY A 53 -24.48 5.66 11.40
N VAL A 54 -25.30 5.05 12.26
CA VAL A 54 -25.31 3.60 12.50
C VAL A 54 -26.08 2.92 11.38
N GLY A 55 -25.37 2.45 10.36
CA GLY A 55 -25.95 1.68 9.26
C GLY A 55 -26.44 0.31 9.73
N LYS A 56 -27.59 -0.14 9.22
CA LYS A 56 -28.02 -1.54 9.37
C LYS A 56 -27.09 -2.46 8.59
N ILE A 57 -27.00 -3.72 9.02
CA ILE A 57 -26.28 -4.79 8.29
C ILE A 57 -26.76 -4.80 6.83
N SER A 58 -25.81 -4.74 5.89
CA SER A 58 -26.07 -4.69 4.45
C SER A 58 -25.44 -5.91 3.77
N HIS A 59 -26.23 -6.59 2.96
CA HIS A 59 -25.77 -7.68 2.09
C HIS A 59 -25.20 -7.19 0.75
N PHE A 60 -25.25 -5.88 0.49
CA PHE A 60 -24.71 -5.25 -0.72
C PHE A 60 -23.57 -4.30 -0.40
N ALA A 61 -22.59 -4.21 -1.30
CA ALA A 61 -21.53 -3.20 -1.24
C ALA A 61 -22.14 -1.79 -1.37
N GLN A 62 -21.58 -0.83 -0.64
CA GLN A 62 -22.13 0.52 -0.57
C GLN A 62 -21.07 1.56 -0.91
N ILE A 63 -21.50 2.60 -1.64
CA ILE A 63 -20.75 3.83 -1.86
C ILE A 63 -21.43 4.94 -1.06
N GLY A 64 -20.66 5.65 -0.24
CA GLY A 64 -21.13 6.77 0.56
C GLY A 64 -20.45 8.05 0.09
N VAL A 65 -21.22 9.13 -0.04
CA VAL A 65 -20.68 10.46 -0.36
C VAL A 65 -21.09 11.43 0.72
N SER A 66 -20.12 12.00 1.42
CA SER A 66 -20.34 13.07 2.41
C SER A 66 -19.94 14.42 1.80
N VAL A 67 -20.65 15.48 2.17
CA VAL A 67 -20.38 16.84 1.66
C VAL A 67 -19.66 17.62 2.74
N ASP A 68 -18.39 17.93 2.48
CA ASP A 68 -17.49 18.52 3.46
C ASP A 68 -16.83 19.81 2.92
N PRO A 69 -16.39 20.74 3.80
CA PRO A 69 -15.55 21.86 3.41
C PRO A 69 -14.23 21.40 2.80
N LEU A 70 -13.77 22.07 1.73
CA LEU A 70 -12.55 21.66 1.00
C LEU A 70 -11.31 21.64 1.90
N THR A 71 -11.23 22.55 2.87
CA THR A 71 -10.12 22.62 3.84
C THR A 71 -9.99 21.35 4.69
N VAL A 72 -11.11 20.72 5.06
CA VAL A 72 -11.14 19.47 5.83
C VAL A 72 -10.71 18.30 4.94
N ILE A 73 -11.20 18.28 3.70
CA ILE A 73 -10.87 17.26 2.70
C ILE A 73 -9.36 17.22 2.43
N GLU A 74 -8.74 18.38 2.25
CA GLU A 74 -7.29 18.49 2.02
C GLU A 74 -6.46 17.93 3.18
N GLN A 75 -6.84 18.22 4.43
CA GLN A 75 -6.18 17.69 5.62
C GLN A 75 -6.32 16.17 5.73
N GLN A 76 -7.50 15.63 5.44
CA GLN A 76 -7.76 14.19 5.46
C GLN A 76 -6.91 13.46 4.41
N ILE A 77 -6.78 14.02 3.21
CA ILE A 77 -5.95 13.45 2.13
C ILE A 77 -4.48 13.44 2.52
N ALA A 78 -3.97 14.54 3.09
CA ALA A 78 -2.58 14.61 3.53
C ALA A 78 -2.23 13.50 4.53
N THR A 79 -3.15 13.21 5.45
CA THR A 79 -2.99 12.14 6.46
C THR A 79 -2.96 10.74 5.84
N ILE A 80 -3.82 10.49 4.85
CA ILE A 80 -3.91 9.19 4.16
C ILE A 80 -2.73 8.98 3.21
N ALA A 81 -2.29 10.04 2.52
CA ALA A 81 -1.11 10.00 1.67
C ALA A 81 0.13 9.60 2.49
N ALA A 82 0.33 10.21 3.66
CA ALA A 82 1.42 9.85 4.57
C ALA A 82 1.37 8.38 5.02
N THR A 83 0.17 7.84 5.28
CA THR A 83 0.02 6.45 5.73
C THR A 83 0.31 5.43 4.61
N THR A 84 -0.10 5.72 3.38
CA THR A 84 0.11 4.83 2.21
C THR A 84 1.55 4.82 1.71
N THR A 85 2.28 5.94 1.83
CA THR A 85 3.71 5.98 1.53
C THR A 85 4.50 5.12 2.49
N SER A 86 4.15 5.12 3.78
CA SER A 86 4.83 4.32 4.81
C SER A 86 4.66 2.83 4.57
N SER A 87 3.43 2.36 4.28
CA SER A 87 3.18 0.92 4.06
C SER A 87 3.86 0.37 2.79
N SER A 88 3.93 1.18 1.73
CA SER A 88 4.63 0.79 0.50
C SER A 88 6.14 0.68 0.74
N MET A 89 6.72 1.59 1.51
CA MET A 89 8.14 1.57 1.86
C MET A 89 8.48 0.35 2.73
N GLU A 90 7.66 0.04 3.74
CA GLU A 90 7.83 -1.16 4.57
C GLU A 90 7.77 -2.45 3.75
N PHE A 91 6.84 -2.55 2.79
CA PHE A 91 6.75 -3.70 1.90
C PHE A 91 8.03 -3.88 1.08
N VAL A 92 8.51 -2.80 0.45
CA VAL A 92 9.72 -2.85 -0.38
C VAL A 92 10.92 -3.24 0.48
N GLN A 93 11.10 -2.62 1.64
CA GLN A 93 12.18 -2.97 2.58
C GLN A 93 12.15 -4.46 2.95
N LYS A 94 10.99 -4.99 3.38
CA LYS A 94 10.86 -6.42 3.73
C LYS A 94 11.17 -7.34 2.55
N MET A 95 10.74 -6.98 1.34
CA MET A 95 11.02 -7.75 0.13
C MET A 95 12.51 -7.77 -0.19
N LEU A 96 13.20 -6.62 -0.12
CA LEU A 96 14.66 -6.55 -0.30
C LEU A 96 15.41 -7.38 0.73
N THR A 97 15.06 -7.25 2.02
CA THR A 97 15.67 -8.06 3.08
C THR A 97 15.45 -9.55 2.84
N SER A 98 14.23 -9.95 2.46
CA SER A 98 13.93 -11.35 2.15
C SER A 98 14.76 -11.87 0.97
N PHE A 99 14.92 -11.07 -0.08
CA PHE A 99 15.70 -11.44 -1.26
C PHE A 99 17.19 -11.61 -0.92
N VAL A 100 17.78 -10.65 -0.22
CA VAL A 100 19.19 -10.74 0.19
C VAL A 100 19.41 -11.93 1.11
N ASN A 101 18.55 -12.15 2.10
CA ASN A 101 18.65 -13.32 2.99
C ASN A 101 18.58 -14.64 2.22
N TYR A 102 17.69 -14.73 1.23
CA TYR A 102 17.60 -15.91 0.38
C TYR A 102 18.89 -16.12 -0.43
N VAL A 103 19.37 -15.13 -1.18
CA VAL A 103 20.56 -15.28 -2.03
C VAL A 103 21.82 -15.52 -1.21
N THR A 104 21.98 -14.82 -0.09
CA THR A 104 23.12 -15.03 0.82
C THR A 104 23.15 -16.43 1.44
N SER A 105 22.00 -17.10 1.58
CA SER A 105 22.00 -18.50 2.05
C SER A 105 22.67 -19.49 1.07
N PHE A 106 22.83 -19.10 -0.20
CA PHE A 106 23.53 -19.89 -1.23
C PHE A 106 24.97 -19.44 -1.46
N THR A 107 25.51 -18.50 -0.67
CA THR A 107 26.89 -18.06 -0.88
C THR A 107 27.88 -19.16 -0.51
N VAL A 108 28.78 -19.45 -1.45
CA VAL A 108 29.86 -20.41 -1.28
C VAL A 108 31.18 -19.76 -1.65
N THR A 109 32.25 -20.13 -0.94
CA THR A 109 33.61 -19.74 -1.31
C THR A 109 34.13 -20.62 -2.45
N GLN A 110 35.13 -20.16 -3.20
CA GLN A 110 35.74 -20.97 -4.28
C GLN A 110 36.25 -22.33 -3.79
N ALA A 111 36.70 -22.42 -2.53
CA ALA A 111 37.15 -23.68 -1.93
C ALA A 111 36.02 -24.69 -1.68
N GLN A 112 34.76 -24.23 -1.62
CA GLN A 112 33.56 -25.04 -1.37
C GLN A 112 32.78 -25.32 -2.67
N MET A 113 33.17 -24.72 -3.79
CA MET A 113 32.50 -24.91 -5.08
C MET A 113 32.80 -26.28 -5.65
N THR A 114 31.77 -26.98 -6.11
CA THR A 114 31.91 -28.15 -6.96
C THR A 114 31.98 -27.72 -8.43
N PRO A 115 32.79 -28.38 -9.28
CA PRO A 115 32.89 -28.01 -10.69
C PRO A 115 31.53 -28.15 -11.40
N ASN A 116 30.93 -27.02 -11.78
CA ASN A 116 29.70 -26.98 -12.57
C ASN A 116 29.86 -26.00 -13.76
N PRO A 117 30.30 -26.48 -14.93
CA PRO A 117 30.64 -25.62 -16.07
C PRO A 117 29.43 -24.96 -16.77
N THR A 118 28.19 -25.31 -16.40
CA THR A 118 26.97 -24.71 -16.96
C THR A 118 26.36 -23.63 -16.06
N GLU A 119 26.89 -23.44 -14.86
CA GLU A 119 26.33 -22.52 -13.85
C GLU A 119 27.10 -21.20 -13.79
N ASN A 120 26.36 -20.10 -13.76
CA ASN A 120 26.92 -18.75 -13.65
C ASN A 120 26.91 -18.31 -12.19
N PHE A 121 28.05 -17.83 -11.70
CA PHE A 121 28.19 -17.33 -10.34
C PHE A 121 28.29 -15.80 -10.33
N VAL A 122 27.57 -15.16 -9.41
CA VAL A 122 27.63 -13.72 -9.19
C VAL A 122 28.41 -13.47 -7.89
N PRO A 123 29.45 -12.61 -7.89
CA PRO A 123 30.17 -12.26 -6.66
C PRO A 123 29.24 -11.64 -5.62
N LEU A 124 29.41 -12.01 -4.35
CA LEU A 124 28.62 -11.45 -3.25
C LEU A 124 28.77 -9.93 -3.12
N SER A 125 29.95 -9.39 -3.45
CA SER A 125 30.21 -7.95 -3.47
C SER A 125 29.31 -7.19 -4.44
N THR A 126 28.99 -7.78 -5.60
CA THR A 126 28.07 -7.19 -6.58
C THR A 126 26.66 -7.09 -6.00
N LEU A 127 26.20 -8.14 -5.30
CA LEU A 127 24.90 -8.15 -4.65
C LEU A 127 24.81 -7.13 -3.51
N GLN A 128 25.86 -7.02 -2.69
CA GLN A 128 25.92 -6.04 -1.60
C GLN A 128 25.88 -4.60 -2.15
N SER A 129 26.70 -4.30 -3.16
CA SER A 129 26.71 -2.97 -3.80
C SER A 129 25.36 -2.64 -4.45
N TRP A 130 24.70 -3.62 -5.07
CA TRP A 130 23.35 -3.44 -5.62
C TRP A 130 22.35 -3.14 -4.51
N TYR A 131 22.36 -3.90 -3.41
CA TYR A 131 21.46 -3.71 -2.28
C TYR A 131 21.61 -2.30 -1.67
N GLU A 132 22.83 -1.87 -1.37
CA GLU A 132 23.11 -0.52 -0.84
C GLU A 132 22.66 0.58 -1.81
N THR A 133 22.91 0.39 -3.10
CA THR A 133 22.48 1.34 -4.13
C THR A 133 20.96 1.40 -4.23
N PHE A 134 20.29 0.26 -4.15
CA PHE A 134 18.83 0.19 -4.17
C PHE A 134 18.24 0.87 -2.94
N GLU A 135 18.74 0.57 -1.74
CA GLU A 135 18.27 1.15 -0.49
C GLU A 135 18.43 2.68 -0.49
N ARG A 136 19.60 3.17 -0.94
CA ARG A 136 19.84 4.61 -1.09
C ARG A 136 18.86 5.27 -2.06
N ARG A 137 18.58 4.65 -3.21
CA ARG A 137 17.60 5.17 -4.18
C ARG A 137 16.18 5.13 -3.62
N LEU A 138 15.83 4.11 -2.84
CA LEU A 138 14.53 3.97 -2.20
C LEU A 138 14.28 5.06 -1.16
N GLN A 139 15.27 5.39 -0.35
CA GLN A 139 15.19 6.49 0.62
C GLN A 139 15.02 7.85 -0.05
N GLN A 140 15.68 8.08 -1.19
CA GLN A 140 15.58 9.34 -1.93
C GLN A 140 14.26 9.48 -2.69
N ASN A 141 13.78 8.41 -3.32
CA ASN A 141 12.55 8.41 -4.08
C ASN A 141 11.84 7.06 -3.96
N PRO A 142 10.78 6.93 -3.14
CA PRO A 142 10.06 5.68 -2.95
C PRO A 142 9.46 5.04 -4.22
N ASN A 143 9.27 5.82 -5.29
CA ASN A 143 8.65 5.37 -6.54
C ASN A 143 9.65 5.20 -7.71
N PHE A 144 10.96 5.24 -7.46
CA PHE A 144 11.97 5.20 -8.53
C PHE A 144 11.90 3.97 -9.46
N TRP A 145 11.35 2.86 -8.96
CA TRP A 145 11.30 1.55 -9.62
C TRP A 145 9.99 1.29 -10.37
N LYS A 146 9.00 2.21 -10.29
CA LYS A 146 7.67 2.05 -10.92
C LYS A 146 7.59 2.60 -12.36
N SER A 147 8.69 3.10 -12.91
CA SER A 147 8.73 3.72 -14.25
C SER A 147 9.09 2.74 -15.35
#